data_AF-A0A069INK2-F1
#
_entry.id   AF-A0A069INK2-F1
#
_cell.length_a   1.000
_cell.length_b   1.000
_cell.length_c   1.000
_cell.angle_alpha   90.00
_cell.angle_beta   90.00
_cell.angle_gamma   90.00
#
_symmetry.space_group_name_H-M   'P 1'
#
loop_
_entity.id
_entity.type
_entity.pdbx_description
1 polymer ?
#
loop_
_entity_poly.entity_id
_entity_poly.type
_entity_poly.pdbx_seq_one_letter_code
_entity_poly.pdbx_strand_id
1 'polypeptide(L)'
;MRRLLAPALVCLAALAACERREAGPASTATAPAATASFRHRLEGDISGDYRPVSEPTQGWRVESLFIGQASALEAWEAAQRGGAPLILTLSGPDGAVQITPRAYDLTDERLHFVGVMPDGRQLVLDARIDPGALATARRNLGDRTPVITGAMTVKGHRIPFNLGWWNGD
;
A
#
# COMPACT_ATOMS: atom_id res chain seq x y z
N MET A 1 61.09 51.17 -5.74
CA MET A 1 61.17 49.78 -6.26
C MET A 1 60.24 48.87 -5.41
N ARG A 2 60.09 47.58 -5.74
CA ARG A 2 58.91 46.75 -5.39
C ARG A 2 59.27 45.43 -4.70
N ARG A 3 58.65 45.14 -3.53
CA ARG A 3 58.47 43.87 -2.77
C ARG A 3 57.59 44.22 -1.53
N LEU A 4 56.52 43.55 -1.05
CA LEU A 4 56.10 42.12 -0.95
C LEU A 4 56.99 41.30 0.01
N LEU A 5 56.57 40.58 1.06
CA LEU A 5 55.27 40.08 1.65
C LEU A 5 55.51 39.84 3.18
N ALA A 6 54.60 39.52 4.12
CA ALA A 6 53.12 39.43 4.28
C ALA A 6 52.77 39.30 5.80
N PRO A 7 51.51 39.49 6.27
CA PRO A 7 51.10 39.27 7.67
C PRO A 7 50.73 37.81 7.99
N ALA A 8 50.86 37.42 9.27
CA ALA A 8 50.60 36.05 9.76
C ALA A 8 49.27 35.91 10.55
N LEU A 9 48.88 34.66 10.83
CA LEU A 9 47.69 34.31 11.62
C LEU A 9 47.71 34.91 13.05
N VAL A 10 46.52 35.25 13.55
CA VAL A 10 46.23 35.38 14.99
C VAL A 10 45.00 34.53 15.30
N CYS A 11 45.12 33.60 16.24
CA CYS A 11 44.01 32.82 16.75
C CYS A 11 43.24 33.61 17.82
N LEU A 12 41.91 33.54 17.81
CA LEU A 12 41.09 33.86 18.99
C LEU A 12 40.45 32.59 19.51
N ALA A 13 40.52 32.39 20.82
CA ALA A 13 39.71 31.42 21.55
C ALA A 13 38.66 32.19 22.38
N ALA A 14 37.45 31.66 22.45
CA ALA A 14 36.40 32.16 23.33
C ALA A 14 35.70 30.98 24.01
N LEU A 15 35.86 30.88 25.33
CA LEU A 15 35.11 29.93 26.16
C LEU A 15 33.77 30.57 26.52
N ALA A 16 32.68 29.86 26.26
CA ALA A 16 31.34 30.21 26.73
C ALA A 16 30.69 28.95 27.35
N ALA A 17 30.80 28.83 28.67
CA ALA A 17 30.07 27.83 29.44
C ALA A 17 28.72 28.42 29.88
N CYS A 18 27.62 27.75 29.53
CA CYS A 18 26.27 28.05 30.02
C CYS A 18 25.66 26.78 30.62
N GLU A 19 24.78 26.96 31.61
CA GLU A 19 24.47 25.93 32.61
C GLU A 19 23.35 24.94 32.25
N ARG A 20 23.24 23.91 33.10
CA ARG A 20 22.19 22.88 33.11
C ARG A 20 20.90 23.39 33.76
N ARG A 21 19.80 23.38 33.01
CA ARG A 21 18.36 23.38 33.39
C ARG A 21 17.55 22.97 32.15
N GLU A 22 16.31 22.48 32.19
CA GLU A 22 15.55 21.67 33.16
C GLU A 22 14.51 20.85 32.32
N ALA A 23 13.59 20.10 32.92
CA ALA A 23 12.82 19.06 32.24
C ALA A 23 11.68 19.51 31.28
N GLY A 24 11.68 18.93 30.07
CA GLY A 24 10.47 18.70 29.25
C GLY A 24 9.94 19.87 28.39
N PRO A 25 8.92 19.63 27.54
CA PRO A 25 8.13 18.40 27.38
C PRO A 25 8.46 17.60 26.10
N ALA A 26 7.67 16.54 25.87
CA ALA A 26 7.66 15.60 24.75
C ALA A 26 8.28 16.09 23.42
N SER A 27 9.28 15.35 22.93
CA SER A 27 9.55 15.29 21.50
C SER A 27 8.35 14.65 20.81
N THR A 28 7.57 15.45 20.08
CA THR A 28 6.69 14.95 19.03
C THR A 28 7.55 14.39 17.92
N ALA A 29 7.91 13.11 18.07
CA ALA A 29 8.41 12.29 16.98
C ALA A 29 7.30 12.13 15.94
N THR A 30 7.12 13.16 15.11
CA THR A 30 6.48 13.05 13.81
C THR A 30 7.29 12.02 13.04
N ALA A 31 6.87 10.76 13.11
CA ALA A 31 7.43 9.71 12.29
C ALA A 31 7.44 10.22 10.85
N PRO A 32 8.57 10.11 10.12
CA PRO A 32 8.63 10.60 8.75
C PRO A 32 7.49 9.94 7.99
N ALA A 33 6.59 10.74 7.43
CA ALA A 33 5.42 10.24 6.73
C ALA A 33 5.92 9.35 5.60
N ALA A 34 5.77 8.03 5.77
CA ALA A 34 6.35 7.06 4.86
C ALA A 34 5.81 7.35 3.46
N THR A 35 6.69 7.77 2.54
CA THR A 35 6.30 8.20 1.22
C THR A 35 5.46 7.11 0.57
N ALA A 36 4.21 7.43 0.26
CA ALA A 36 3.23 6.49 -0.27
C ALA A 36 3.74 5.92 -1.60
N SER A 37 4.36 4.74 -1.54
CA SER A 37 4.89 4.06 -2.71
C SER A 37 3.75 3.40 -3.46
N PHE A 38 3.27 4.06 -4.51
CA PHE A 38 2.37 3.50 -5.50
C PHE A 38 3.19 3.12 -6.73
N ARG A 39 3.00 1.90 -7.23
CA ARG A 39 3.72 1.41 -8.41
C ARG A 39 2.97 0.25 -9.06
N HIS A 40 2.82 0.32 -10.37
CA HIS A 40 2.46 -0.82 -11.20
C HIS A 40 3.56 -1.14 -12.23
N ARG A 41 3.53 -2.38 -12.72
CA ARG A 41 4.19 -2.83 -13.95
C ARG A 41 3.33 -3.95 -14.51
N LEU A 42 2.50 -3.63 -15.49
CA LEU A 42 1.58 -4.57 -16.12
C LEU A 42 1.93 -4.75 -17.60
N GLU A 43 2.02 -6.00 -18.04
CA GLU A 43 2.14 -6.37 -19.46
C GLU A 43 0.79 -6.80 -20.04
N GLY A 44 -0.13 -7.27 -19.19
CA GLY A 44 -1.52 -7.59 -19.53
C GLY A 44 -2.55 -6.79 -18.73
N ASP A 45 -3.78 -6.78 -19.23
CA ASP A 45 -4.91 -6.22 -18.48
C ASP A 45 -5.39 -7.22 -17.41
N ILE A 46 -5.24 -6.84 -16.14
CA ILE A 46 -5.72 -7.59 -14.97
C ILE A 46 -6.94 -6.93 -14.30
N SER A 47 -7.61 -5.96 -14.94
CA SER A 47 -8.72 -5.23 -14.33
C SER A 47 -9.99 -6.08 -14.14
N GLY A 48 -10.81 -5.71 -13.15
CA GLY A 48 -12.05 -6.41 -12.81
C GLY A 48 -12.37 -6.35 -11.31
N ASP A 49 -13.54 -6.90 -10.95
CA ASP A 49 -13.88 -7.25 -9.57
C ASP A 49 -13.45 -8.71 -9.32
N TYR A 50 -12.94 -9.01 -8.14
CA TYR A 50 -12.48 -10.34 -7.74
C TYR A 50 -13.13 -10.75 -6.42
N ARG A 51 -13.76 -11.93 -6.37
CA ARG A 51 -14.63 -12.37 -5.26
C ARG A 51 -14.25 -13.75 -4.72
N PRO A 52 -14.52 -14.05 -3.43
CA PRO A 52 -14.30 -15.38 -2.85
C PRO A 52 -14.95 -16.51 -3.65
N VAL A 53 -14.17 -17.53 -3.99
CA VAL A 53 -14.66 -18.74 -4.69
C VAL A 53 -15.00 -19.90 -3.74
N SER A 54 -14.74 -19.72 -2.45
CA SER A 54 -15.02 -20.65 -1.36
C SER A 54 -15.64 -19.89 -0.19
N GLU A 55 -16.65 -20.45 0.48
CA GLU A 55 -17.26 -19.81 1.65
C GLU A 55 -16.22 -19.62 2.77
N PRO A 56 -15.99 -18.39 3.24
CA PRO A 56 -14.96 -18.09 4.22
C PRO A 56 -15.44 -18.33 5.66
N THR A 57 -14.51 -18.78 6.49
CA THR A 57 -14.68 -19.00 7.95
C THR A 57 -15.04 -17.73 8.71
N GLN A 58 -15.64 -17.90 9.89
CA GLN A 58 -16.00 -16.81 10.82
C GLN A 58 -14.81 -15.87 11.12
N GLY A 59 -15.04 -14.55 11.01
CA GLY A 59 -14.05 -13.53 11.35
C GLY A 59 -14.01 -12.39 10.34
N TRP A 60 -12.81 -11.83 10.12
CA TRP A 60 -12.55 -10.89 9.02
C TRP A 60 -12.38 -11.66 7.70
N ARG A 61 -12.96 -11.15 6.62
CA ARG A 61 -12.91 -11.77 5.29
C ARG A 61 -12.88 -10.73 4.18
N VAL A 62 -12.32 -11.10 3.02
CA VAL A 62 -12.47 -10.34 1.78
C VAL A 62 -13.87 -10.61 1.23
N GLU A 63 -14.59 -9.56 0.85
CA GLU A 63 -15.86 -9.63 0.09
C GLU A 63 -15.59 -9.37 -1.40
N SER A 64 -14.79 -8.35 -1.71
CA SER A 64 -14.23 -8.17 -3.04
C SER A 64 -12.88 -7.46 -3.03
N LEU A 65 -12.11 -7.66 -4.10
CA LEU A 65 -10.99 -6.82 -4.49
C LEU A 65 -11.26 -6.32 -5.91
N PHE A 66 -11.47 -5.02 -6.07
CA PHE A 66 -11.55 -4.38 -7.39
C PHE A 66 -10.17 -3.86 -7.80
N ILE A 67 -9.79 -4.14 -9.05
CA ILE A 67 -8.59 -3.65 -9.73
C ILE A 67 -9.03 -2.87 -10.97
N GLY A 68 -8.66 -1.59 -11.03
CA GLY A 68 -8.91 -0.71 -12.17
C GLY A 68 -7.97 -0.96 -13.34
N GLN A 69 -8.23 -0.29 -14.46
CA GLN A 69 -7.38 -0.32 -15.65
C GLN A 69 -6.05 0.41 -15.41
N ALA A 70 -5.04 0.14 -16.26
CA ALA A 70 -3.71 0.77 -16.19
C ALA A 70 -3.78 2.31 -16.08
N SER A 71 -4.63 2.96 -16.88
CA SER A 71 -4.86 4.41 -16.84
C SER A 71 -5.37 4.95 -15.49
N ALA A 72 -6.05 4.13 -14.68
CA ALA A 72 -6.46 4.50 -13.33
C ALA A 72 -5.30 4.36 -12.32
N LEU A 73 -4.41 3.38 -12.51
CA LEU A 73 -3.19 3.21 -11.72
C LEU A 73 -2.22 4.38 -12.02
N GLU A 74 -1.97 4.68 -13.30
CA GLU A 74 -1.20 5.84 -13.78
C GLU A 74 -1.72 7.17 -13.22
N ALA A 75 -3.03 7.42 -13.30
CA ALA A 75 -3.63 8.66 -12.79
C ALA A 75 -3.47 8.80 -11.26
N TRP A 76 -3.60 7.71 -10.52
CA TRP A 76 -3.41 7.68 -9.07
C TRP A 76 -1.94 7.89 -8.66
N GLU A 77 -1.01 7.24 -9.35
CA GLU A 77 0.45 7.43 -9.15
C GLU A 77 0.88 8.87 -9.46
N ALA A 78 0.30 9.49 -10.49
CA ALA A 78 0.49 10.89 -10.83
C ALA A 78 -0.31 11.87 -9.94
N ALA A 79 -0.91 11.39 -8.83
CA ALA A 79 -1.72 12.16 -7.88
C ALA A 79 -2.87 12.99 -8.51
N GLN A 80 -3.40 12.52 -9.65
CA GLN A 80 -4.51 13.16 -10.35
C GLN A 80 -5.84 12.86 -9.64
N ARG A 81 -6.87 13.68 -9.90
CA ARG A 81 -8.21 13.47 -9.31
C ARG A 81 -8.92 12.32 -10.02
N GLY A 82 -9.16 11.22 -9.31
CA GLY A 82 -9.91 10.07 -9.81
C GLY A 82 -10.44 9.19 -8.66
N GLY A 83 -11.10 8.10 -9.01
CA GLY A 83 -11.40 7.02 -8.07
C GLY A 83 -10.13 6.24 -7.69
N ALA A 84 -10.16 5.51 -6.58
CA ALA A 84 -9.05 4.64 -6.21
C ALA A 84 -8.95 3.45 -7.19
N PRO A 85 -7.77 3.15 -7.75
CA PRO A 85 -7.60 2.07 -8.72
C PRO A 85 -7.56 0.69 -8.08
N LEU A 86 -7.36 0.63 -6.75
CA LEU A 86 -7.48 -0.59 -5.95
C LEU A 86 -8.49 -0.31 -4.85
N ILE A 87 -9.49 -1.18 -4.72
CA ILE A 87 -10.53 -1.11 -3.68
C ILE A 87 -10.66 -2.49 -3.07
N LEU A 88 -10.29 -2.61 -1.80
CA LEU A 88 -10.46 -3.82 -1.01
C LEU A 88 -11.71 -3.68 -0.14
N THR A 89 -12.75 -4.46 -0.45
CA THR A 89 -13.95 -4.57 0.39
C THR A 89 -13.76 -5.73 1.34
N LEU A 90 -13.80 -5.47 2.64
CA LEU A 90 -13.83 -6.49 3.69
C LEU A 90 -15.19 -6.52 4.38
N SER A 91 -15.49 -7.63 5.04
CA SER A 91 -16.39 -7.63 6.18
C SER A 91 -15.73 -8.23 7.41
N GLY A 92 -16.27 -7.88 8.57
CA GLY A 92 -15.86 -8.37 9.88
C GLY A 92 -16.97 -8.16 10.91
N PRO A 93 -16.66 -8.33 12.21
CA PRO A 93 -17.65 -8.20 13.28
C PRO A 93 -18.36 -6.85 13.33
N ASP A 94 -17.66 -5.81 12.87
CA ASP A 94 -18.09 -4.41 12.90
C ASP A 94 -18.91 -4.01 11.64
N GLY A 95 -19.17 -4.95 10.72
CA GLY A 95 -19.83 -4.73 9.43
C GLY A 95 -18.89 -4.80 8.22
N ALA A 96 -19.35 -4.29 7.07
CA ALA A 96 -18.55 -4.18 5.85
C ALA A 96 -17.77 -2.85 5.80
N VAL A 97 -16.53 -2.89 5.31
CA VAL A 97 -15.62 -1.74 5.22
C VAL A 97 -14.90 -1.72 3.87
N GLN A 98 -14.78 -0.53 3.27
CA GLN A 98 -14.11 -0.32 1.99
C GLN A 98 -12.75 0.37 2.23
N ILE A 99 -11.67 -0.20 1.70
CA ILE A 99 -10.29 0.21 1.98
C ILE A 99 -9.58 0.54 0.67
N THR A 100 -8.97 1.72 0.60
CA THR A 100 -8.16 2.20 -0.53
C THR A 100 -6.67 2.21 -0.15
N PRO A 101 -5.74 2.16 -1.13
CA PRO A 101 -4.32 1.96 -0.83
C PRO A 101 -3.67 3.20 -0.21
N ARG A 102 -2.82 2.97 0.80
CA ARG A 102 -1.76 3.87 1.25
C ARG A 102 -0.42 3.61 0.55
N ALA A 103 -0.21 2.39 0.06
CA ALA A 103 0.88 1.99 -0.83
C ALA A 103 0.46 0.73 -1.61
N TYR A 104 1.05 0.52 -2.79
CA TYR A 104 0.99 -0.77 -3.49
C TYR A 104 2.21 -0.97 -4.41
N ASP A 105 2.62 -2.23 -4.59
CA ASP A 105 3.41 -2.67 -5.75
C ASP A 105 2.60 -3.76 -6.46
N LEU A 106 2.29 -3.54 -7.74
CA LEU A 106 1.37 -4.36 -8.54
C LEU A 106 2.03 -4.82 -9.85
N THR A 107 1.95 -6.11 -10.11
CA THR A 107 2.46 -6.77 -11.32
C THR A 107 1.47 -7.83 -11.80
N ASP A 108 1.62 -8.33 -13.02
CA ASP A 108 0.76 -9.38 -13.58
C ASP A 108 0.68 -10.66 -12.71
N GLU A 109 1.72 -10.94 -11.92
CA GLU A 109 1.81 -12.11 -11.03
C GLU A 109 1.58 -11.80 -9.54
N ARG A 110 1.59 -10.53 -9.11
CA ARG A 110 1.62 -10.17 -7.67
C ARG A 110 0.97 -8.84 -7.35
N LEU A 111 0.27 -8.79 -6.22
CA LEU A 111 -0.12 -7.56 -5.54
C LEU A 111 0.43 -7.58 -4.11
N HIS A 112 1.18 -6.54 -3.74
CA HIS A 112 1.35 -6.12 -2.36
C HIS A 112 0.55 -4.84 -2.13
N PHE A 113 -0.35 -4.84 -1.15
CA PHE A 113 -1.26 -3.73 -0.85
C PHE A 113 -1.16 -3.35 0.63
N VAL A 114 -1.00 -2.06 0.91
CA VAL A 114 -1.07 -1.52 2.27
C VAL A 114 -2.28 -0.59 2.38
N GLY A 115 -3.15 -0.89 3.33
CA GLY A 115 -4.35 -0.09 3.63
C GLY A 115 -4.39 0.33 5.10
N VAL A 116 -5.47 1.03 5.49
CA VAL A 116 -5.73 1.41 6.88
C VAL A 116 -7.18 1.10 7.23
N MET A 117 -7.38 0.39 8.34
CA MET A 117 -8.70 0.06 8.89
C MET A 117 -9.37 1.31 9.47
N PRO A 118 -10.70 1.34 9.65
CA PRO A 118 -11.40 2.46 10.30
C PRO A 118 -10.93 2.76 11.73
N ASP A 119 -10.33 1.78 12.43
CA ASP A 119 -9.71 1.96 13.75
C ASP A 119 -8.25 2.48 13.71
N GLY A 120 -7.79 2.94 12.54
CA GLY A 120 -6.45 3.51 12.33
C GLY A 120 -5.33 2.49 12.17
N ARG A 121 -5.58 1.18 12.39
CA ARG A 121 -4.54 0.16 12.23
C ARG A 121 -4.22 -0.13 10.77
N GLN A 122 -2.95 -0.38 10.47
CA GLN A 122 -2.51 -0.81 9.16
C GLN A 122 -3.09 -2.19 8.80
N LEU A 123 -3.52 -2.32 7.55
CA LEU A 123 -3.77 -3.58 6.87
C LEU A 123 -2.62 -3.82 5.89
N VAL A 124 -2.18 -5.07 5.76
CA VAL A 124 -1.28 -5.52 4.69
C VAL A 124 -1.93 -6.70 3.98
N LEU A 125 -1.89 -6.73 2.65
CA LEU A 125 -2.34 -7.85 1.83
C LEU A 125 -1.22 -8.24 0.86
N ASP A 126 -0.87 -9.53 0.87
CA ASP A 126 0.08 -10.13 -0.07
C ASP A 126 -0.65 -11.17 -0.92
N ALA A 127 -0.59 -11.05 -2.24
CA ALA A 127 -1.25 -11.97 -3.15
C ALA A 127 -0.39 -12.33 -4.36
N ARG A 128 -0.53 -13.59 -4.81
CA ARG A 128 -0.17 -14.05 -6.15
C ARG A 128 -1.40 -13.95 -7.04
N ILE A 129 -1.21 -13.38 -8.23
CA ILE A 129 -2.15 -13.36 -9.35
C ILE A 129 -1.73 -14.45 -10.33
N ASP A 130 -2.68 -15.10 -10.98
CA ASP A 130 -2.44 -16.15 -11.97
C ASP A 130 -2.96 -15.72 -13.35
N PRO A 131 -2.10 -15.23 -14.26
CA PRO A 131 -2.51 -14.81 -15.59
C PRO A 131 -3.14 -15.92 -16.43
N GLY A 132 -2.75 -17.18 -16.20
CA GLY A 132 -3.32 -18.34 -16.89
C GLY A 132 -4.75 -18.62 -16.45
N ALA A 133 -5.00 -18.57 -15.13
CA ALA A 133 -6.35 -18.66 -14.58
C ALA A 133 -7.22 -17.48 -15.01
N LEU A 134 -6.70 -16.24 -15.00
CA LEU A 134 -7.44 -15.04 -15.46
C LEU A 134 -7.86 -15.16 -16.94
N ALA A 135 -6.92 -15.54 -17.81
CA ALA A 135 -7.18 -15.74 -19.23
C ALA A 135 -8.13 -16.92 -19.51
N THR A 136 -8.31 -17.82 -18.55
CA THR A 136 -9.28 -18.92 -18.62
C THR A 136 -10.66 -18.47 -18.13
N ALA A 137 -10.76 -17.85 -16.96
CA ALA A 137 -12.01 -17.35 -16.40
C ALA A 137 -12.68 -16.27 -17.28
N ARG A 138 -11.88 -15.42 -17.94
CA ARG A 138 -12.39 -14.43 -18.92
C ARG A 138 -12.96 -15.06 -20.21
N ARG A 139 -12.63 -16.32 -20.51
CA ARG A 139 -13.21 -17.10 -21.62
C ARG A 139 -14.39 -17.96 -21.16
N ASN A 140 -14.33 -18.44 -19.92
CA ASN A 140 -15.30 -19.34 -19.30
C ASN A 140 -16.15 -18.56 -18.28
N LEU A 141 -17.20 -17.87 -18.74
CA LEU A 141 -18.07 -17.12 -17.84
C LEU A 141 -18.68 -18.04 -16.77
N GLY A 142 -18.55 -17.66 -15.49
CA GLY A 142 -18.98 -18.46 -14.34
C GLY A 142 -17.91 -19.41 -13.76
N ASP A 143 -16.69 -19.45 -14.32
CA ASP A 143 -15.57 -20.21 -13.77
C ASP A 143 -15.19 -19.72 -12.35
N ARG A 144 -15.12 -20.66 -11.40
CA ARG A 144 -14.79 -20.41 -9.98
C ARG A 144 -13.35 -20.81 -9.63
N THR A 145 -12.49 -20.98 -10.62
CA THR A 145 -11.05 -21.19 -10.41
C THR A 145 -10.43 -19.97 -9.70
N PRO A 146 -9.63 -20.15 -8.62
CA PRO A 146 -8.90 -19.05 -8.01
C PRO A 146 -7.94 -18.38 -9.01
N VAL A 147 -8.13 -17.08 -9.23
CA VAL A 147 -7.25 -16.23 -10.03
C VAL A 147 -6.27 -15.46 -9.13
N ILE A 148 -6.71 -15.05 -7.94
CA ILE A 148 -5.88 -14.35 -6.95
C ILE A 148 -5.86 -15.19 -5.67
N THR A 149 -4.67 -15.58 -5.23
CA THR A 149 -4.44 -16.41 -4.04
C THR A 149 -3.48 -15.70 -3.10
N GLY A 150 -3.85 -15.50 -1.83
CA GLY A 150 -3.07 -14.65 -0.95
C GLY A 150 -3.48 -14.72 0.52
N ALA A 151 -2.96 -13.77 1.30
CA ALA A 151 -3.38 -13.57 2.68
C ALA A 151 -3.28 -12.09 3.07
N MET A 152 -4.22 -11.64 3.90
CA MET A 152 -4.21 -10.32 4.52
C MET A 152 -3.87 -10.42 6.01
N THR A 153 -3.24 -9.38 6.56
CA THR A 153 -2.92 -9.24 7.98
C THR A 153 -3.79 -8.11 8.53
N VAL A 154 -4.77 -8.46 9.37
CA VAL A 154 -5.81 -7.56 9.88
C VAL A 154 -5.89 -7.69 11.40
N LYS A 155 -5.82 -6.55 12.12
CA LYS A 155 -5.80 -6.51 13.59
C LYS A 155 -4.78 -7.51 14.19
N GLY A 156 -3.62 -7.68 13.54
CA GLY A 156 -2.54 -8.61 13.94
C GLY A 156 -2.68 -10.07 13.48
N HIS A 157 -3.80 -10.46 12.88
CA HIS A 157 -4.09 -11.84 12.47
C HIS A 157 -3.90 -12.01 10.95
N ARG A 158 -3.17 -13.05 10.52
CA ARG A 158 -3.01 -13.37 9.09
C ARG A 158 -4.11 -14.33 8.64
N ILE A 159 -4.84 -13.95 7.60
CA ILE A 159 -6.07 -14.61 7.12
C ILE A 159 -5.90 -14.89 5.62
N PRO A 160 -5.95 -16.17 5.19
CA PRO A 160 -5.83 -16.54 3.78
C PRO A 160 -7.11 -16.21 2.99
N PHE A 161 -6.98 -16.02 1.69
CA PHE A 161 -8.11 -15.87 0.76
C PHE A 161 -7.79 -16.44 -0.62
N ASN A 162 -8.85 -16.84 -1.33
CA ASN A 162 -8.82 -17.25 -2.74
C ASN A 162 -9.95 -16.51 -3.46
N LEU A 163 -9.62 -15.71 -4.47
CA LEU A 163 -10.58 -14.93 -5.26
C LEU A 163 -10.58 -15.40 -6.72
N GLY A 164 -11.77 -15.58 -7.29
CA GLY A 164 -11.98 -15.73 -8.73
C GLY A 164 -12.30 -14.39 -9.38
N TRP A 165 -12.16 -14.29 -10.70
CA TRP A 165 -12.58 -13.11 -11.46
C TRP A 165 -14.11 -13.06 -11.58
N TRP A 166 -14.70 -11.87 -11.47
CA TRP A 166 -16.15 -11.68 -11.41
C TRP A 166 -16.67 -10.77 -12.54
N ASN A 167 -17.74 -11.22 -13.21
CA ASN A 167 -18.30 -10.53 -14.40
C ASN A 167 -19.71 -9.92 -14.19
N GLY A 168 -20.24 -9.90 -12.95
CA GLY A 168 -21.48 -9.18 -12.64
C GLY A 168 -22.79 -9.96 -12.78
N ASP A 169 -22.80 -11.27 -12.49
CA ASP A 169 -23.96 -12.18 -12.54
C ASP A 169 -24.74 -12.22 -11.21
#